data_AF-A0A3T1B9N8-F1
#
_entry.id   AF-A0A3T1B9N8-F1
#
_cell.length_a   1.000
_cell.length_b   1.000
_cell.length_c   1.000
_cell.angle_alpha   90.00
_cell.angle_beta   90.00
_cell.angle_gamma   90.00
#
_symmetry.space_group_name_H-M   'P 1'
#
loop_
_entity.id
_entity.type
_entity.pdbx_description
1 polymer ?
#
loop_
_entity_poly.entity_id
_entity_poly.type
_entity_poly.pdbx_seq_one_letter_code
_entity_poly.pdbx_strand_id
1 'polypeptide(L)'
;MSDPLVRPFMLTGGRTEPFFDGLRVETQLRAAPAALSAPLRFESRRIVELCQQPRSLADLSAALLVPLGVLRVIVGDLLTDGYLRIEHQPDELSVDLIERIRDRVRAL
;
A
#
# COMPACT_ATOMS: atom_id res chain seq x y z
N MET A 1 18.67 -19.08 12.05
CA MET A 1 18.07 -19.81 10.91
C MET A 1 18.02 -18.83 9.77
N SER A 2 18.87 -19.04 8.75
CA SER A 2 19.09 -18.08 7.68
C SER A 2 17.80 -17.81 6.91
N ASP A 3 17.35 -16.56 6.95
CA ASP A 3 16.29 -16.04 6.10
C ASP A 3 16.75 -16.17 4.65
N PRO A 4 16.06 -16.91 3.77
CA PRO A 4 16.41 -16.91 2.37
C PRO A 4 16.20 -15.49 1.86
N LEU A 5 17.29 -14.78 1.57
CA LEU A 5 17.30 -13.49 0.90
C LEU A 5 16.63 -13.65 -0.47
N VAL A 6 15.30 -13.65 -0.49
CA VAL A 6 14.52 -13.60 -1.71
C VAL A 6 14.87 -12.27 -2.36
N ARG A 7 15.50 -12.32 -3.52
CA ARG A 7 15.85 -11.09 -4.25
C ARG A 7 14.55 -10.34 -4.55
N PRO A 8 14.43 -9.05 -4.20
CA PRO A 8 13.17 -8.29 -4.29
C PRO A 8 12.49 -8.37 -5.66
N PHE A 9 13.25 -8.53 -6.74
CA PHE A 9 12.77 -8.58 -8.13
C PHE A 9 12.20 -9.94 -8.58
N MET A 10 12.42 -11.02 -7.81
CA MET A 10 11.78 -12.31 -8.10
C MET A 10 10.31 -12.33 -7.68
N LEU A 11 9.92 -11.46 -6.74
CA LEU A 11 8.56 -11.39 -6.21
C LEU A 11 7.55 -10.87 -7.25
N THR A 12 7.99 -10.02 -8.17
CA THR A 12 7.18 -9.42 -9.24
C THR A 12 7.28 -10.17 -10.57
N GLY A 13 8.04 -11.27 -10.62
CA GLY A 13 8.32 -11.99 -11.87
C GLY A 13 9.07 -11.16 -12.91
N GLY A 14 9.85 -10.15 -12.47
CA GLY A 14 10.57 -9.22 -13.35
C GLY A 14 9.79 -7.96 -13.75
N ARG A 15 8.54 -7.79 -13.31
CA ARG A 15 7.77 -6.55 -13.55
C ARG A 15 8.31 -5.41 -12.69
N THR A 16 8.51 -4.25 -13.31
CA THR A 16 8.95 -3.00 -12.65
C THR A 16 7.84 -1.94 -12.55
N GLU A 17 6.73 -2.14 -13.26
CA GLU A 17 5.58 -1.23 -13.27
C GLU A 17 4.33 -1.93 -12.74
N PRO A 18 3.61 -1.31 -11.77
CA PRO A 18 2.32 -1.82 -11.32
C PRO A 18 1.25 -1.62 -12.39
N PHE A 19 0.25 -2.51 -12.45
CA PHE A 19 -0.94 -2.31 -13.30
C PHE A 19 -1.79 -1.10 -12.87
N PHE A 20 -1.61 -0.65 -11.62
CA PHE A 20 -2.32 0.48 -11.04
C PHE A 20 -1.37 1.67 -10.90
N ASP A 21 -1.54 2.68 -11.75
CA ASP A 21 -0.72 3.88 -11.74
C ASP A 21 -1.20 4.86 -10.63
N GLY A 22 -0.27 5.63 -10.06
CA GLY A 22 -0.63 6.69 -9.09
C GLY A 22 -0.88 6.27 -7.63
N LEU A 23 -0.51 5.05 -7.22
CA LEU A 23 -0.57 4.62 -5.80
C LEU A 23 0.42 5.41 -4.92
N ARG A 24 -0.09 6.46 -4.26
CA ARG A 24 0.67 7.31 -3.33
C ARG A 24 0.99 6.54 -2.04
N VAL A 25 2.06 6.90 -1.34
CA VAL A 25 2.56 6.13 -0.18
C VAL A 25 1.57 6.14 1.00
N GLU A 26 0.74 7.16 1.09
CA GLU A 26 -0.28 7.38 2.11
C GLU A 26 -1.64 6.76 1.78
N THR A 27 -1.79 6.16 0.59
CA THR A 27 -3.04 5.53 0.14
C THR A 27 -3.47 4.43 1.11
N GLN A 28 -4.68 4.55 1.64
CA GLN A 28 -5.29 3.59 2.55
C GLN A 28 -5.94 2.45 1.78
N LEU A 29 -5.50 1.24 2.09
CA LEU A 29 -5.97 0.00 1.49
C LEU A 29 -6.78 -0.80 2.50
N ARG A 30 -7.84 -1.44 2.02
CA ARG A 30 -8.64 -2.39 2.79
C ARG A 30 -8.85 -3.68 2.02
N ALA A 31 -8.83 -4.80 2.72
CA ALA A 31 -9.19 -6.09 2.17
C ALA A 31 -10.67 -6.15 1.77
N ALA A 32 -10.94 -6.77 0.63
CA ALA A 32 -12.31 -7.13 0.26
C ALA A 32 -12.85 -8.20 1.21
N PRO A 33 -14.18 -8.26 1.42
CA PRO A 33 -14.80 -9.35 2.17
C PRO A 33 -14.39 -10.71 1.62
N ALA A 34 -14.08 -11.66 2.50
CA ALA A 34 -13.66 -13.03 2.15
C ALA A 34 -12.40 -13.16 1.28
N ALA A 35 -11.59 -12.10 1.09
CA ALA A 35 -10.35 -12.17 0.31
C ALA A 35 -9.37 -13.26 0.79
N LEU A 36 -9.35 -13.57 2.10
CA LEU A 36 -8.50 -14.62 2.68
C LEU A 36 -8.88 -16.05 2.25
N SER A 37 -10.08 -16.25 1.72
CA SER A 37 -10.54 -17.52 1.17
C SER A 37 -9.99 -17.80 -0.23
N ALA A 38 -9.42 -16.79 -0.90
CA ALA A 38 -8.79 -16.96 -2.21
C ALA A 38 -7.45 -17.72 -2.09
N PRO A 39 -7.00 -18.39 -3.17
CA PRO A 39 -5.71 -19.09 -3.21
C PRO A 39 -4.55 -18.09 -3.36
N LEU A 40 -4.34 -17.24 -2.35
CA LEU A 40 -3.32 -16.20 -2.31
C LEU A 40 -1.92 -16.79 -2.10
N ARG A 41 -0.92 -16.22 -2.78
CA ARG A 41 0.50 -16.44 -2.46
C ARG A 41 0.83 -15.89 -1.07
N PHE A 42 1.95 -16.32 -0.50
CA PHE A 42 2.34 -15.97 0.86
C PHE A 42 2.36 -14.45 1.12
N GLU A 43 2.99 -13.69 0.23
CA GLU A 43 3.12 -12.23 0.32
C GLU A 43 1.75 -11.55 0.19
N SER A 44 0.95 -11.97 -0.80
CA SER A 44 -0.41 -11.51 -1.03
C SER A 44 -1.32 -11.76 0.18
N ARG A 45 -1.28 -12.97 0.76
CA ARG A 45 -2.03 -13.31 1.97
C ARG A 45 -1.64 -12.40 3.12
N ARG A 46 -0.35 -12.18 3.34
CA ARG A 46 0.13 -11.32 4.43
C ARG A 46 -0.36 -9.88 4.30
N ILE A 47 -0.38 -9.34 3.08
CA ILE A 47 -0.95 -8.01 2.80
C ILE A 47 -2.45 -7.99 3.11
N VAL A 48 -3.22 -8.98 2.65
CA VAL A 48 -4.67 -9.09 2.89
C VAL A 48 -5.00 -9.25 4.38
N GLU A 49 -4.18 -9.96 5.16
CA GLU A 49 -4.30 -10.05 6.61
C GLU A 49 -4.12 -8.69 7.29
N LEU A 50 -3.07 -7.94 6.91
CA LEU A 50 -2.81 -6.62 7.47
C LEU A 50 -3.88 -5.60 7.09
N CYS A 51 -4.43 -5.71 5.87
CA CYS A 51 -5.47 -4.84 5.35
C CYS A 51 -6.90 -5.21 5.81
N GLN A 52 -7.08 -6.18 6.74
CA GLN A 52 -8.39 -6.38 7.38
C GLN A 52 -8.86 -5.11 8.12
N GLN A 53 -7.90 -4.29 8.55
CA GLN A 53 -8.09 -2.89 8.92
C GLN A 53 -7.38 -1.99 7.91
N PRO A 54 -7.84 -0.73 7.73
CA PRO A 54 -7.21 0.20 6.78
C PRO A 54 -5.73 0.38 7.11
N ARG A 55 -4.88 0.27 6.09
CA ARG A 55 -3.43 0.46 6.21
C ARG A 55 -2.91 1.25 5.02
N SER A 56 -1.97 2.16 5.28
CA SER A 56 -1.27 2.84 4.19
C SER A 56 -0.26 1.93 3.49
N LEU A 57 0.09 2.25 2.24
CA LEU A 57 1.23 1.62 1.56
C LEU A 57 2.54 1.75 2.34
N ALA A 58 2.78 2.90 2.96
CA ALA A 58 3.95 3.15 3.80
C ALA A 58 3.99 2.21 5.01
N ASP A 59 2.88 2.08 5.73
CA ASP A 59 2.79 1.19 6.90
C ASP A 59 2.99 -0.27 6.52
N LEU A 60 2.43 -0.69 5.38
CA LEU A 60 2.60 -2.05 4.86
C LEU A 60 4.06 -2.34 4.49
N SER A 61 4.73 -1.39 3.82
CA SER A 61 6.15 -1.53 3.44
C SER A 61 7.04 -1.65 4.68
N ALA A 62 6.80 -0.82 5.70
CA ALA A 62 7.51 -0.88 6.97
C ALA A 62 7.22 -2.18 7.75
N ALA A 63 5.97 -2.61 7.80
CA ALA A 63 5.57 -3.82 8.53
C ALA A 63 6.09 -5.12 7.89
N LEU A 64 6.22 -5.15 6.57
CA LEU A 64 6.66 -6.32 5.82
C LEU A 64 8.17 -6.30 5.51
N LEU A 65 8.85 -5.18 5.77
CA LEU A 65 10.25 -4.95 5.38
C LEU A 65 10.50 -5.16 3.88
N VAL A 66 9.52 -4.79 3.05
CA VAL A 66 9.56 -4.92 1.58
C VAL A 66 9.69 -3.54 0.95
N PRO A 67 10.55 -3.34 -0.07
CA PRO A 67 10.66 -2.07 -0.79
C PRO A 67 9.32 -1.61 -1.38
N LEU A 68 9.03 -0.30 -1.31
CA LEU A 68 7.78 0.29 -1.78
C LEU A 68 7.43 -0.08 -3.23
N GLY A 69 8.41 -0.10 -4.13
CA GLY A 69 8.17 -0.47 -5.54
C GLY A 69 7.66 -1.90 -5.70
N VAL A 70 8.22 -2.85 -4.96
CA VAL A 70 7.77 -4.25 -4.96
C VAL A 70 6.37 -4.36 -4.38
N LEU A 71 6.12 -3.68 -3.26
CA LEU A 71 4.81 -3.67 -2.63
C LEU A 71 3.73 -3.10 -3.57
N ARG A 72 4.03 -2.01 -4.29
CA ARG A 72 3.11 -1.41 -5.26
C ARG A 72 2.70 -2.38 -6.36
N VAL A 73 3.62 -3.20 -6.85
CA VAL A 73 3.29 -4.22 -7.87
C VAL A 73 2.32 -5.25 -7.28
N ILE A 74 2.63 -5.83 -6.12
CA ILE A 74 1.78 -6.85 -5.48
C ILE A 74 0.39 -6.27 -5.13
N VAL A 75 0.35 -5.05 -4.60
CA VAL A 75 -0.89 -4.35 -4.29
C VAL A 75 -1.69 -4.05 -5.55
N GLY A 76 -1.03 -3.63 -6.65
CA GLY A 76 -1.67 -3.39 -7.93
C GLY A 76 -2.36 -4.65 -8.47
N ASP A 77 -1.70 -5.81 -8.37
CA ASP A 77 -2.29 -7.10 -8.73
C ASP A 77 -3.50 -7.42 -7.83
N LEU A 78 -3.38 -7.26 -6.52
CA LEU A 78 -4.48 -7.50 -5.58
C LEU A 78 -5.68 -6.56 -5.76
N LEU A 79 -5.45 -5.30 -6.16
CA LEU A 79 -6.50 -4.35 -6.51
C LEU A 79 -7.20 -4.76 -7.81
N THR A 80 -6.42 -5.21 -8.81
CA THR A 80 -6.93 -5.68 -10.10
C THR A 80 -7.78 -6.93 -9.93
N ASP A 81 -7.33 -7.86 -9.08
CA ASP A 81 -8.06 -9.11 -8.76
C ASP A 81 -9.24 -8.89 -7.80
N GLY A 82 -9.42 -7.67 -7.28
CA GLY A 82 -10.52 -7.32 -6.37
C GLY A 82 -10.37 -7.83 -4.93
N TYR A 83 -9.17 -8.26 -4.53
CA TYR A 83 -8.87 -8.70 -3.17
C TYR A 83 -8.57 -7.54 -2.21
N LEU A 84 -8.12 -6.40 -2.76
CA LEU A 84 -8.02 -5.14 -2.05
C LEU A 84 -8.91 -4.08 -2.70
N ARG A 85 -9.19 -3.02 -1.95
CA ARG A 85 -9.79 -1.78 -2.43
C ARG A 85 -9.10 -0.57 -1.82
N ILE A 86 -9.08 0.53 -2.56
CA ILE A 86 -8.67 1.83 -2.02
C ILE A 86 -9.84 2.35 -1.17
N GLU A 87 -9.59 2.60 0.11
CA GLU A 87 -10.59 3.16 1.02
C GLU A 87 -10.52 4.68 1.06
N HIS A 88 -9.30 5.23 1.06
CA HIS A 88 -9.08 6.66 1.02
C HIS A 88 -7.69 6.96 0.45
N GLN A 89 -7.62 7.95 -0.44
CA GLN A 89 -6.37 8.60 -0.82
C GLN A 89 -6.55 10.08 -0.48
N PRO A 90 -5.80 10.65 0.47
CA PRO A 90 -5.97 12.04 0.83
C PRO A 90 -5.67 12.91 -0.37
N ASP A 91 -6.55 13.90 -0.60
CA ASP A 91 -6.33 14.93 -1.61
C ASP A 91 -5.04 15.69 -1.31
N GLU A 92 -4.40 16.24 -2.34
CA GLU A 92 -3.32 17.19 -2.12
C GLU A 92 -3.86 18.39 -1.34
N LEU A 93 -3.32 18.59 -0.13
CA LEU A 93 -3.60 19.77 0.65
C LEU A 93 -3.10 20.98 -0.14
N SER A 94 -4.02 21.83 -0.59
CA SER A 94 -3.68 23.08 -1.28
C SER A 94 -2.70 23.89 -0.43
N VAL A 95 -1.67 24.46 -1.06
CA VAL A 95 -0.66 25.28 -0.37
C VAL A 95 -1.35 26.39 0.42
N ASP A 96 -2.38 27.03 -0.13
CA ASP A 96 -3.18 28.08 0.54
C ASP A 96 -3.78 27.64 1.87
N LEU A 97 -4.23 26.39 1.98
CA LEU A 97 -4.77 25.82 3.22
C LEU A 97 -3.67 25.65 4.27
N ILE A 98 -2.50 25.17 3.84
CA ILE A 98 -1.33 25.01 4.72
C ILE A 98 -0.88 26.39 5.24
N GLU A 99 -0.86 27.40 4.37
CA GLU A 99 -0.55 28.77 4.75
C GLU A 99 -1.56 29.33 5.75
N ARG A 100 -2.86 29.12 5.50
CA ARG A 100 -3.93 29.52 6.43
C ARG A 100 -3.81 28.88 7.80
N ILE A 101 -3.48 27.59 7.86
CA ILE A 101 -3.29 26.88 9.13
C ILE A 101 -2.08 27.46 9.88
N ARG A 102 -0.95 27.67 9.19
CA ARG A 102 0.25 28.27 9.77
C ARG A 102 -0.02 29.64 10.35
N ASP A 103 -0.73 30.49 9.62
CA ASP A 103 -1.03 31.85 10.05
C ASP A 103 -1.99 31.86 11.24
N ARG A 104 -2.95 30.93 11.28
CA ARG A 104 -3.87 30.76 12.41
C ARG A 104 -3.14 30.32 13.68
N VAL A 105 -2.18 29.40 13.57
CA VAL A 105 -1.37 28.90 14.71
C VAL A 105 -0.44 29.97 15.25
N ARG A 106 0.11 30.86 14.39
CA ARG A 106 0.96 31.99 14.81
C ARG A 106 0.19 33.14 15.49
N ALA A 107 -1.11 33.21 15.29
CA ALA A 107 -1.98 34.22 15.87
C ALA A 107 -2.59 33.81 17.23
N LEU A 108 -2.15 32.69 17.79
CA LEU A 108 -2.46 32.22 19.15
C LEU A 108 -1.27 32.49 20.07
#